data_AF-A0A7S2STW1-F1
#
_entry.id   AF-A0A7S2STW1-F1
#
_cell.length_a   1.000
_cell.length_b   1.000
_cell.length_c   1.000
_cell.angle_alpha   90.00
_cell.angle_beta   90.00
_cell.angle_gamma   90.00
#
_symmetry.space_group_name_H-M   'P 1'
#
loop_
_entity.id
_entity.type
_entity.pdbx_description
1 polymer ?
#
loop_
_entity_poly.entity_id
_entity_poly.type
_entity_poly.pdbx_seq_one_letter_code
_entity_poly.pdbx_strand_id
1 'polypeptide(L)'
;RRAYFTKTLEWSFSFCVLDPMLNDKFKVRRRFLQEPDKLRQRFLCVGCVYFLFMPFILVFMIIYFFLSNVQDWHVKKDYLGPRQWDNLALWQFREFNELPHLFERRLNLSYEPASAYARRFHDPATSMAARCVAFIAGSFVAVLLILTAIDDAYLFHVTLYDRNLFWYLGIFSAILGASVGMMNIPVEANLDADEMMEAVKEHTHFFPETWRRLCGTLRVRDEFLSMFKYKAQLFFEEILVVLAAPYVLCYAMPQAADRILAFIRDHTVHKDTIGAVCGYSLFDFRKYGDERYGAPNVRTDGEETEQGKLEKSFLNFKINHPEWDCGEEGNQFINRLVNFQEDHLHHDQQQQQEQMVHLQDGGGGGGARSSVYTIREGAPDLEDSSSTGPTIVHAPPLEEPPAVPPPPSSGPEQSDAHLGTDGGPPQSASARGGHEVAAAEDSAAAAAAAAAAA
;
A
#
# COMPACT_ATOMS: atom_id res chain seq x y z
N ARG A 1 -10.89 7.44 13.88
CA ARG A 1 -9.81 7.28 14.90
C ARG A 1 -8.58 6.76 14.18
N ARG A 2 -7.40 7.34 14.37
CA ARG A 2 -6.17 6.82 13.74
C ARG A 2 -5.69 5.60 14.53
N ALA A 3 -5.54 4.47 13.86
CA ALA A 3 -4.95 3.27 14.42
C ALA A 3 -3.49 3.19 13.95
N TYR A 4 -2.58 2.89 14.88
CA TYR A 4 -1.18 2.66 14.57
C TYR A 4 -0.92 1.18 14.78
N PHE A 5 -0.47 0.51 13.72
CA PHE A 5 -0.10 -0.89 13.77
C PHE A 5 1.23 -1.03 13.06
N THR A 6 2.24 -1.45 13.82
CA THR A 6 3.62 -1.51 13.33
C THR A 6 4.19 -2.92 13.42
N LYS A 7 5.36 -3.13 12.81
CA LYS A 7 6.07 -4.42 12.84
C LYS A 7 6.41 -4.85 14.27
N THR A 8 6.77 -3.91 15.13
CA THR A 8 7.02 -4.20 16.56
C THR A 8 5.80 -4.82 17.25
N LEU A 9 4.61 -4.27 17.02
CA LEU A 9 3.38 -4.82 17.58
C LEU A 9 3.01 -6.15 16.91
N GLU A 10 3.12 -6.25 15.58
CA GLU A 10 2.89 -7.49 14.83
C GLU A 10 3.69 -8.67 15.40
N TRP A 11 4.99 -8.46 15.62
CA TRP A 11 5.87 -9.46 16.24
C TRP A 11 5.42 -9.81 17.66
N SER A 12 5.10 -8.80 18.47
CA SER A 12 4.61 -9.01 19.84
C SER A 12 3.33 -9.86 19.88
N PHE A 13 2.43 -9.64 18.92
CA PHE A 13 1.21 -10.44 18.75
C PHE A 13 1.52 -11.87 18.31
N SER A 14 2.41 -12.05 17.34
CA SER A 14 2.80 -13.39 16.88
C SER A 14 3.39 -14.20 18.05
N PHE A 15 4.31 -13.60 18.79
CA PHE A 15 4.97 -14.25 19.91
C PHE A 15 4.03 -14.54 21.09
N CYS A 16 3.13 -13.62 21.45
CA CYS A 16 2.22 -13.80 22.58
C CYS A 16 1.05 -14.75 22.26
N VAL A 17 0.54 -14.70 21.03
CA VAL A 17 -0.71 -15.35 20.62
C VAL A 17 -0.46 -16.50 19.64
N LEU A 18 0.10 -16.24 18.46
CA LEU A 18 0.16 -17.22 17.37
C LEU A 18 1.05 -18.42 17.72
N ASP A 19 2.29 -18.18 18.14
CA ASP A 19 3.26 -19.25 18.42
C ASP A 19 2.79 -20.17 19.56
N PRO A 20 2.26 -19.64 20.68
CA PRO A 20 1.81 -20.48 21.78
C PRO A 20 0.43 -21.11 21.57
N MET A 21 -0.39 -20.58 20.64
CA MET A 21 -1.74 -21.08 20.37
C MET A 21 -1.70 -22.45 19.68
N LEU A 22 -0.76 -22.65 18.76
CA LEU A 22 -0.66 -23.86 17.95
C LEU A 22 0.24 -24.92 18.62
N ASN A 23 -0.09 -26.19 18.41
CA ASN A 23 0.80 -27.32 18.70
C ASN A 23 1.60 -27.69 17.45
N ASP A 24 2.63 -28.52 17.61
CA ASP A 24 3.44 -29.09 16.51
C ASP A 24 2.60 -29.84 15.45
N LYS A 25 1.37 -30.24 15.81
CA LYS A 25 0.39 -30.88 14.91
C LYS A 25 -0.60 -29.89 14.29
N PHE A 26 -0.32 -28.60 14.30
CA PHE A 26 -1.20 -27.51 13.83
C PHE A 26 -2.62 -27.55 14.43
N LYS A 27 -2.74 -27.97 15.70
CA LYS A 27 -4.00 -27.97 16.45
C LYS A 27 -3.96 -26.92 17.54
N VAL A 28 -5.04 -26.15 17.69
CA VAL A 28 -5.17 -25.16 18.77
C VAL A 28 -5.15 -25.85 20.14
N ARG A 29 -4.31 -25.35 21.05
CA ARG A 29 -4.20 -25.85 22.42
C ARG A 29 -5.46 -25.51 23.21
N ARG A 30 -6.22 -26.52 23.66
CA ARG A 30 -7.38 -26.31 24.54
C ARG A 30 -7.03 -25.55 25.82
N ARG A 31 -5.85 -25.82 26.40
CA ARG A 31 -5.33 -25.09 27.58
C ARG A 31 -5.15 -23.61 27.30
N PHE A 32 -4.71 -23.23 26.09
CA PHE A 32 -4.55 -21.83 25.71
C PHE A 32 -5.90 -21.09 25.69
N LEU A 33 -6.96 -21.74 25.19
CA LEU A 33 -8.30 -21.15 25.15
C LEU A 33 -9.00 -21.06 26.52
N GLN A 34 -8.62 -21.90 27.48
CA GLN A 34 -9.25 -21.97 28.79
C GLN A 34 -8.59 -21.05 29.84
N GLU A 35 -7.40 -20.53 29.55
CA GLU A 35 -6.57 -19.83 30.54
C GLU A 35 -6.31 -18.36 30.12
N PRO A 36 -7.31 -17.46 30.21
CA PRO A 36 -7.16 -16.05 29.81
C PRO A 36 -6.10 -15.33 30.63
N ASP A 37 -5.96 -15.66 31.92
CA ASP A 37 -4.98 -15.03 32.80
C ASP A 37 -3.53 -15.33 32.39
N LYS A 38 -3.26 -16.50 31.81
CA LYS A 38 -1.93 -16.80 31.26
C LYS A 38 -1.60 -15.95 30.05
N LEU A 39 -2.58 -15.67 29.19
CA LEU A 39 -2.38 -14.77 28.05
C LEU A 39 -2.12 -13.34 28.53
N ARG A 40 -2.86 -12.87 29.54
CA ARG A 40 -2.64 -11.56 30.18
C ARG A 40 -1.23 -11.45 30.79
N GLN A 41 -0.80 -12.48 31.51
CA GLN A 41 0.55 -12.52 32.09
C GLN A 41 1.65 -12.52 31.03
N ARG A 42 1.44 -13.17 29.88
CA ARG A 42 2.39 -13.12 28.76
C ARG A 42 2.52 -11.73 28.18
N PHE A 43 1.41 -11.05 27.90
CA PHE A 43 1.43 -9.67 27.43
C PHE A 43 2.15 -8.75 28.42
N LEU A 44 1.88 -8.90 29.72
CA LEU A 44 2.57 -8.15 30.78
C LEU A 44 4.08 -8.45 30.81
N CYS A 45 4.47 -9.73 30.73
CA CYS A 45 5.87 -10.14 30.71
C CYS A 45 6.62 -9.54 29.51
N VAL A 46 6.06 -9.70 28.31
CA VAL A 46 6.65 -9.17 27.07
C VAL A 46 6.69 -7.64 27.10
N GLY A 47 5.65 -6.98 27.60
CA GLY A 47 5.65 -5.53 27.79
C GLY A 47 6.75 -5.04 28.75
N CYS A 48 6.99 -5.74 29.86
CA CYS A 48 8.09 -5.45 30.78
C CYS A 48 9.47 -5.65 30.14
N VAL A 49 9.64 -6.71 29.33
CA VAL A 49 10.86 -6.97 28.56
C VAL A 49 11.09 -5.83 27.55
N TYR A 50 10.06 -5.44 26.81
CA TYR A 50 10.13 -4.30 25.89
C TYR A 50 10.50 -3.01 26.62
N PHE A 51 9.95 -2.75 27.80
CA PHE A 51 10.30 -1.57 28.59
C PHE A 51 11.78 -1.56 28.98
N LEU A 52 12.33 -2.71 29.37
CA LEU A 52 13.74 -2.85 29.73
C LEU A 52 14.68 -2.63 28.52
N PHE A 53 14.31 -3.17 27.35
CA PHE A 53 15.14 -3.09 26.15
C PHE A 53 14.87 -1.87 25.26
N MET A 54 13.79 -1.12 25.50
CA MET A 54 13.39 0.08 24.75
C MET A 54 14.56 1.03 24.43
N PRO A 55 15.41 1.47 25.39
CA PRO A 55 16.48 2.42 25.07
C PRO A 55 17.48 1.86 24.06
N PHE A 56 17.77 0.55 24.11
CA PHE A 56 18.68 -0.10 23.17
C PHE A 56 18.04 -0.27 21.79
N ILE A 57 16.76 -0.66 21.75
CA ILE A 57 15.98 -0.79 20.50
C ILE A 57 15.94 0.55 19.77
N LEU A 58 15.65 1.65 20.47
CA LEU A 58 15.59 2.98 19.87
C LEU A 58 16.93 3.43 19.27
N VAL A 59 18.04 3.22 19.97
CA VAL A 59 19.37 3.55 19.44
C VAL A 59 19.68 2.72 18.20
N PHE A 60 19.39 1.42 18.23
CA PHE A 60 19.59 0.54 17.08
C PHE A 60 18.74 0.97 15.88
N MET A 61 17.45 1.25 16.09
CA MET A 61 16.53 1.71 15.05
C MET A 61 17.01 2.99 14.37
N ILE A 62 17.48 3.97 15.15
CA ILE A 62 18.02 5.22 14.61
C ILE A 62 19.23 4.94 13.73
N ILE A 63 20.21 4.18 14.23
CA ILE A 63 21.42 3.83 13.48
C ILE A 63 21.05 3.08 12.19
N TYR A 64 20.19 2.08 12.29
CA TYR A 64 19.76 1.26 11.17
C TYR A 64 19.04 2.09 10.09
N PHE A 65 18.11 2.97 10.50
CA PHE A 65 17.42 3.86 9.58
C PHE A 65 18.40 4.76 8.83
N PHE A 66 19.36 5.37 9.53
CA PHE A 66 20.39 6.18 8.86
C PHE A 66 21.19 5.34 7.87
N LEU A 67 21.74 4.19 8.28
CA LEU A 67 22.58 3.34 7.43
C LEU A 67 21.85 2.79 6.20
N SER A 68 20.58 2.38 6.36
CA SER A 68 19.75 1.84 5.27
C SER A 68 19.34 2.91 4.26
N ASN A 69 19.20 4.17 4.68
CA ASN A 69 18.70 5.26 3.82
C ASN A 69 19.79 6.15 3.23
N VAL A 70 21.06 6.01 3.65
CA VAL A 70 22.18 6.81 3.11
C VAL A 70 22.21 6.76 1.58
N GLN A 71 22.08 5.57 1.00
CA GLN A 71 22.13 5.40 -0.45
C GLN A 71 20.96 6.09 -1.17
N ASP A 72 19.74 5.97 -0.64
CA ASP A 72 18.55 6.59 -1.24
C ASP A 72 18.63 8.12 -1.23
N TRP A 73 19.12 8.71 -0.14
CA TRP A 73 19.30 10.16 -0.02
C TRP A 73 20.35 10.72 -0.97
N HIS A 74 21.43 9.99 -1.21
CA HIS A 74 22.46 10.41 -2.16
C HIS A 74 21.98 10.37 -3.61
N VAL A 75 21.08 9.44 -3.96
CA VAL A 75 20.70 9.20 -5.37
C VAL A 75 19.46 9.99 -5.78
N LYS A 76 18.38 9.95 -5.00
CA LYS A 76 17.05 10.39 -5.49
C LYS A 76 16.70 11.84 -5.13
N LYS A 77 17.52 12.54 -4.34
CA LYS A 77 17.25 13.91 -3.80
C LYS A 77 15.90 14.04 -3.06
N ASP A 78 15.24 12.92 -2.75
CA ASP A 78 14.02 12.85 -1.97
C ASP A 78 14.40 12.58 -0.51
N TYR A 79 14.55 13.67 0.25
CA TYR A 79 15.07 13.61 1.63
C TYR A 79 14.11 12.91 2.60
N LEU A 80 12.80 12.89 2.32
CA LEU A 80 11.82 12.16 3.14
C LEU A 80 11.73 10.67 2.77
N GLY A 81 12.46 10.27 1.73
CA GLY A 81 12.42 8.94 1.15
C GLY A 81 11.15 8.70 0.33
N PRO A 82 11.11 7.61 -0.45
CA PRO A 82 9.94 7.26 -1.24
C PRO A 82 8.72 7.04 -0.33
N ARG A 83 7.53 7.22 -0.90
CA ARG A 83 6.29 6.84 -0.22
C ARG A 83 6.13 5.33 -0.20
N GLN A 84 5.60 4.83 0.92
CA GLN A 84 5.35 3.43 1.18
C GLN A 84 3.98 3.24 1.84
N TRP A 85 3.42 2.04 1.65
CA TRP A 85 2.18 1.65 2.31
C TRP A 85 2.43 1.40 3.80
N ASP A 86 1.55 1.94 4.64
CA ASP A 86 1.53 1.70 6.08
C ASP A 86 1.27 0.22 6.39
N ASN A 87 1.85 -0.29 7.46
CA ASN A 87 1.73 -1.71 7.86
C ASN A 87 0.28 -2.12 8.09
N LEU A 88 -0.54 -1.22 8.65
CA LEU A 88 -1.97 -1.47 8.79
C LEU A 88 -2.67 -1.62 7.44
N ALA A 89 -2.32 -0.76 6.48
CA ALA A 89 -2.86 -0.81 5.12
C ALA A 89 -2.44 -2.10 4.41
N LEU A 90 -1.20 -2.58 4.61
CA LEU A 90 -0.75 -3.86 4.09
C LEU A 90 -1.64 -5.02 4.55
N TRP A 91 -1.97 -5.08 5.85
CA TRP A 91 -2.89 -6.10 6.39
C TRP A 91 -4.32 -5.95 5.89
N GLN A 92 -4.76 -4.72 5.59
CA GLN A 92 -6.06 -4.47 5.00
C GLN A 92 -6.14 -4.99 3.56
N PHE A 93 -5.11 -4.72 2.73
CA PHE A 93 -5.02 -5.11 1.32
C PHE A 93 -4.75 -6.60 1.12
N ARG A 94 -4.11 -7.23 2.11
CA ARG A 94 -3.77 -8.66 2.06
C ARG A 94 -5.03 -9.52 2.12
N GLU A 95 -5.16 -10.42 1.16
CA GLU A 95 -6.32 -11.29 1.04
C GLU A 95 -6.14 -12.62 1.77
N PHE A 96 -7.25 -13.32 2.02
CA PHE A 96 -7.20 -14.65 2.64
C PHE A 96 -6.55 -15.66 1.68
N ASN A 97 -5.70 -16.52 2.24
CA ASN A 97 -4.88 -17.50 1.48
C ASN A 97 -3.93 -16.90 0.43
N GLU A 98 -3.65 -15.60 0.49
CA GLU A 98 -2.68 -14.97 -0.40
C GLU A 98 -1.24 -15.17 0.13
N LEU A 99 -0.40 -15.80 -0.70
CA LEU A 99 1.01 -16.04 -0.37
C LEU A 99 1.80 -14.71 -0.39
N PRO A 100 2.82 -14.55 0.48
CA PRO A 100 3.57 -13.29 0.58
C PRO A 100 4.13 -12.77 -0.75
N HIS A 101 4.70 -13.66 -1.57
CA HIS A 101 5.28 -13.27 -2.87
C HIS A 101 4.23 -12.83 -3.90
N LEU A 102 3.01 -13.38 -3.85
CA LEU A 102 1.90 -12.96 -4.73
C LEU A 102 1.42 -11.57 -4.32
N PHE A 103 1.21 -11.38 -3.01
CA PHE A 103 0.85 -10.09 -2.44
C PHE A 103 1.90 -9.01 -2.76
N GLU A 104 3.18 -9.30 -2.57
CA GLU A 104 4.28 -8.39 -2.88
C GLU A 104 4.33 -8.04 -4.36
N ARG A 105 4.17 -9.04 -5.25
CA ARG A 105 4.16 -8.80 -6.70
C ARG A 105 3.02 -7.86 -7.09
N ARG A 106 1.81 -8.12 -6.59
CA ARG A 106 0.62 -7.30 -6.83
C ARG A 106 0.81 -5.87 -6.29
N LEU A 107 1.26 -5.76 -5.04
CA LEU A 107 1.45 -4.46 -4.40
C LEU A 107 2.59 -3.64 -5.03
N ASN A 108 3.65 -4.27 -5.52
CA ASN A 108 4.73 -3.57 -6.20
C ASN A 108 4.25 -2.80 -7.44
N LEU A 109 3.21 -3.28 -8.12
CA LEU A 109 2.60 -2.60 -9.25
C LEU A 109 1.76 -1.37 -8.82
N SER A 110 1.32 -1.28 -7.56
CA SER A 110 0.51 -0.16 -7.07
C SER A 110 1.31 1.09 -6.74
N TYR A 111 2.63 1.00 -6.50
CA TYR A 111 3.44 2.14 -6.04
C TYR A 111 3.54 3.27 -7.06
N GLU A 112 3.65 2.94 -8.35
CA GLU A 112 3.74 3.94 -9.41
C GLU A 112 2.43 4.73 -9.57
N PRO A 113 1.25 4.11 -9.79
CA PRO A 113 -0.01 4.84 -9.85
C PRO A 113 -0.35 5.56 -8.52
N ALA A 114 0.00 4.97 -7.37
CA ALA A 114 -0.21 5.62 -6.07
C ALA A 114 0.65 6.88 -5.90
N SER A 115 1.90 6.84 -6.38
CA SER A 115 2.79 8.00 -6.38
C SER A 115 2.31 9.07 -7.34
N ALA A 116 1.79 8.70 -8.51
CA ALA A 116 1.19 9.62 -9.47
C ALA A 116 -0.03 10.34 -8.87
N TYR A 117 -0.95 9.59 -8.24
CA TYR A 117 -2.10 10.15 -7.54
C TYR A 117 -1.68 11.10 -6.40
N ALA A 118 -0.71 10.71 -5.57
CA ALA A 118 -0.22 11.54 -4.47
C ALA A 118 0.41 12.86 -4.95
N ARG A 119 1.11 12.86 -6.09
CA ARG A 119 1.74 14.06 -6.68
C ARG A 119 0.72 15.06 -7.25
N ARG A 120 -0.47 14.60 -7.63
CA ARG A 120 -1.56 15.48 -8.11
C ARG A 120 -1.94 16.53 -7.06
N PHE A 121 -1.97 16.14 -5.79
CA PHE A 121 -2.36 17.02 -4.69
C PHE A 121 -1.18 17.82 -4.18
N HIS A 122 -0.83 18.85 -4.92
CA HIS A 122 0.17 19.82 -4.47
C HIS A 122 -0.45 20.82 -3.48
N ASP A 123 0.20 21.07 -2.35
CA ASP A 123 -0.14 22.19 -1.46
C ASP A 123 0.67 23.44 -1.88
N PRO A 124 0.03 24.45 -2.52
CA PRO A 124 0.72 25.64 -3.00
C PRO A 124 1.42 26.42 -1.88
N ALA A 125 0.90 26.38 -0.65
CA ALA A 125 1.51 27.09 0.47
C ALA A 125 2.91 26.53 0.80
N THR A 126 3.06 25.21 0.76
CA THR A 126 4.35 24.54 1.03
C THR A 126 5.39 24.86 -0.04
N SER A 127 5.01 24.90 -1.32
CA SER A 127 5.93 25.28 -2.40
C SER A 127 6.32 26.75 -2.35
N MET A 128 5.38 27.65 -2.04
CA MET A 128 5.69 29.06 -1.85
C MET A 128 6.67 29.26 -0.70
N ALA A 129 6.44 28.63 0.46
CA ALA A 129 7.35 28.69 1.60
C ALA A 129 8.74 28.12 1.24
N ALA A 130 8.80 26.96 0.60
CA ALA A 130 10.05 26.34 0.17
C ALA A 130 10.84 27.23 -0.81
N ARG A 131 10.16 27.89 -1.76
CA ARG A 131 10.78 28.87 -2.67
C ARG A 131 11.37 30.06 -1.92
N CYS A 132 10.65 30.62 -0.95
CA CYS A 132 11.16 31.73 -0.14
C CYS A 132 12.41 31.32 0.66
N VAL A 133 12.36 30.17 1.33
CA VAL A 133 13.50 29.65 2.13
C VAL A 133 14.70 29.36 1.23
N ALA A 134 14.48 28.74 0.07
CA ALA A 134 15.54 28.48 -0.89
C ALA A 134 16.15 29.76 -1.46
N PHE A 135 15.37 30.80 -1.71
CA PHE A 135 15.90 32.09 -2.17
C PHE A 135 16.81 32.72 -1.12
N ILE A 136 16.36 32.75 0.15
CA ILE A 136 17.15 33.29 1.26
C ILE A 136 18.43 32.47 1.47
N ALA A 137 18.32 31.15 1.63
CA ALA A 137 19.47 30.27 1.82
C ALA A 137 20.43 30.32 0.62
N GLY A 138 19.90 30.34 -0.60
CA GLY A 138 20.67 30.45 -1.84
C GLY A 138 21.44 31.76 -1.94
N SER A 139 20.87 32.88 -1.47
CA SER A 139 21.58 34.16 -1.42
C SER A 139 22.82 34.12 -0.51
N PHE A 140 22.69 33.50 0.68
CA PHE A 140 23.82 33.34 1.60
C PHE A 140 24.89 32.41 1.02
N VAL A 141 24.48 31.27 0.44
CA VAL A 141 25.39 30.36 -0.25
C VAL A 141 26.13 31.09 -1.38
N ALA A 142 25.43 31.85 -2.23
CA ALA A 142 26.03 32.58 -3.33
C ALA A 142 27.07 33.60 -2.85
N VAL A 143 26.75 34.39 -1.83
CA VAL A 143 27.69 35.37 -1.24
C VAL A 143 28.92 34.68 -0.65
N LEU A 144 28.74 33.59 0.09
CA LEU A 144 29.84 32.82 0.67
C LEU A 144 30.73 32.18 -0.42
N LEU A 145 30.13 31.68 -1.50
CA LEU A 145 30.88 31.14 -2.64
C LEU A 145 31.67 32.24 -3.37
N ILE A 146 31.12 33.44 -3.54
CA ILE A 146 31.85 34.58 -4.12
C ILE A 146 33.02 34.98 -3.23
N LEU A 147 32.83 35.06 -1.91
CA LEU A 147 33.93 35.36 -0.97
C LEU A 147 35.04 34.30 -1.06
N THR A 148 34.66 33.03 -1.18
CA THR A 148 35.60 31.92 -1.36
C THR A 148 36.35 32.00 -2.69
N ALA A 149 35.70 32.48 -3.75
CA ALA A 149 36.33 32.66 -5.05
C ALA A 149 37.34 33.83 -5.08
N ILE A 150 37.18 34.82 -4.19
CA ILE A 150 38.15 35.93 -4.03
C ILE A 150 39.39 35.43 -3.30
N ASP A 151 39.21 34.76 -2.15
CA ASP A 151 40.28 34.19 -1.35
C ASP A 151 39.72 33.07 -0.45
N ASP A 152 40.34 31.89 -0.49
CA ASP A 152 39.96 30.73 0.30
C ASP A 152 40.18 30.94 1.80
N ALA A 153 41.09 31.86 2.18
CA ALA A 153 41.35 32.21 3.57
C ALA A 153 40.09 32.72 4.30
N TYR A 154 39.19 33.42 3.60
CA TYR A 154 37.96 33.93 4.21
C TYR A 154 37.06 32.80 4.74
N LEU A 155 36.96 31.68 4.00
CA LEU A 155 36.07 30.58 4.37
C LEU A 155 36.54 29.86 5.65
N PHE A 156 37.85 29.70 5.82
CA PHE A 156 38.45 28.91 6.89
C PHE A 156 38.86 29.74 8.13
N HIS A 157 39.30 30.99 7.95
CA HIS A 157 39.86 31.80 9.04
C HIS A 157 38.87 32.80 9.66
N VAL A 158 37.83 33.22 8.93
CA VAL A 158 36.81 34.11 9.50
C VAL A 158 35.87 33.30 10.39
N THR A 159 35.90 33.59 11.68
CA THR A 159 35.03 32.96 12.69
C THR A 159 33.89 33.88 13.08
N LEU A 160 32.66 33.38 13.01
CA LEU A 160 31.44 34.00 13.53
C LEU A 160 30.90 33.09 14.64
N TYR A 161 30.66 33.62 15.85
CA TYR A 161 30.15 32.84 17.00
C TYR A 161 30.84 31.47 17.20
N ASP A 162 32.18 31.49 17.24
CA ASP A 162 33.04 30.30 17.43
C ASP A 162 32.97 29.22 16.34
N ARG A 163 32.39 29.53 15.17
CA ARG A 163 32.37 28.66 13.99
C ARG A 163 32.92 29.39 12.77
N ASN A 164 33.61 28.67 11.89
CA ASN A 164 34.10 29.25 10.63
C ASN A 164 32.96 29.41 9.61
N LEU A 165 33.18 30.24 8.59
CA LEU A 165 32.21 30.44 7.51
C LEU A 165 31.91 29.15 6.72
N PHE A 166 32.83 28.19 6.68
CA PHE A 166 32.58 26.85 6.11
C PHE A 166 31.41 26.12 6.80
N TRP A 167 31.29 26.21 8.12
CA TRP A 167 30.19 25.58 8.87
C TRP A 167 28.82 26.18 8.46
N TYR A 168 28.76 27.49 8.29
CA TYR A 168 27.55 28.18 7.82
C TYR A 168 27.24 27.87 6.35
N LEU A 169 28.26 27.75 5.50
CA LEU A 169 28.10 27.30 4.12
C LEU A 169 27.43 25.92 4.08
N GLY A 170 27.91 24.97 4.89
CA GLY A 170 27.31 23.63 5.01
C GLY A 170 25.84 23.66 5.41
N ILE A 171 25.48 24.48 6.40
CA ILE A 171 24.08 24.61 6.86
C ILE A 171 23.19 25.25 5.81
N PHE A 172 23.60 26.39 5.22
CA PHE A 172 22.78 27.04 4.20
C PHE A 172 22.67 26.19 2.94
N SER A 173 23.72 25.44 2.57
CA SER A 173 23.66 24.46 1.47
C SER A 173 22.71 23.30 1.79
N ALA A 174 22.69 22.79 3.04
CA ALA A 174 21.74 21.76 3.45
C ALA A 174 20.29 22.26 3.41
N ILE A 175 20.04 23.47 3.94
CA ILE A 175 18.71 24.11 3.90
C ILE A 175 18.27 24.34 2.45
N LEU A 176 19.17 24.83 1.59
CA LEU A 176 18.90 25.02 0.16
C LEU A 176 18.55 23.69 -0.52
N GLY A 177 19.35 22.65 -0.30
CA GLY A 177 19.11 21.31 -0.84
C GLY A 177 17.75 20.75 -0.43
N ALA A 178 17.42 20.81 0.85
CA ALA A 178 16.13 20.38 1.38
C ALA A 178 14.96 21.19 0.80
N SER A 179 15.10 22.52 0.75
CA SER A 179 14.06 23.41 0.24
C SER A 179 13.78 23.15 -1.24
N VAL A 180 14.82 22.93 -2.05
CA VAL A 180 14.68 22.55 -3.46
C VAL A 180 14.02 21.18 -3.61
N GLY A 181 14.34 20.20 -2.76
CA GLY A 181 13.66 18.90 -2.76
C GLY A 181 12.16 18.99 -2.43
N MET A 182 11.76 19.97 -1.62
CA MET A 182 10.35 20.23 -1.30
C MET A 182 9.60 21.00 -2.40
N MET A 183 10.31 21.61 -3.36
CA MET A 183 9.69 22.24 -4.53
C MET A 183 9.21 21.16 -5.50
N ASN A 184 8.04 20.60 -5.23
CA ASN A 184 7.36 19.78 -6.22
C ASN A 184 6.92 20.68 -7.37
N ILE A 185 7.56 20.52 -8.53
CA ILE A 185 7.07 21.09 -9.79
C ILE A 185 5.79 20.31 -10.11
N PRO A 186 4.65 20.98 -10.33
CA PRO A 186 3.43 20.28 -10.71
C PRO A 186 3.72 19.54 -12.01
N VAL A 187 3.70 18.21 -11.96
CA VAL A 187 3.56 17.42 -13.17
C VAL A 187 2.14 17.69 -13.63
N GLU A 188 1.98 18.15 -14.88
CA GLU A 188 0.68 18.29 -15.52
C GLU A 188 0.04 16.90 -15.61
N ALA A 189 -0.67 16.54 -14.55
CA ALA A 189 -1.46 15.34 -14.47
C ALA A 189 -2.70 15.56 -15.35
N ASN A 190 -2.55 15.30 -16.65
CA ASN A 190 -3.63 15.35 -17.63
C ASN A 190 -4.74 14.32 -17.34
N LEU A 191 -4.46 13.32 -16.50
CA LEU A 191 -5.43 12.30 -16.09
C LEU A 191 -6.29 12.78 -14.91
N ASP A 192 -7.54 12.32 -14.90
CA ASP A 192 -8.46 12.63 -13.81
C ASP A 192 -8.07 11.87 -12.52
N ALA A 193 -8.48 12.41 -11.37
CA ALA A 193 -8.18 11.81 -10.07
C ALA A 193 -8.84 10.43 -9.92
N ASP A 194 -10.04 10.26 -10.48
CA ASP A 194 -10.77 8.99 -10.45
C ASP A 194 -10.06 7.92 -11.31
N GLU A 195 -9.56 8.28 -12.50
CA GLU A 195 -8.80 7.37 -13.37
C GLU A 195 -7.49 6.90 -12.71
N MET A 196 -6.75 7.82 -12.07
CA MET A 196 -5.53 7.47 -11.34
C MET A 196 -5.82 6.51 -10.19
N MET A 197 -6.93 6.72 -9.48
CA MET A 197 -7.32 5.87 -8.35
C MET A 197 -7.81 4.50 -8.81
N GLU A 198 -8.43 4.39 -9.99
CA GLU A 198 -8.83 3.11 -10.58
C GLU A 198 -7.58 2.22 -10.83
N ALA A 199 -6.50 2.80 -11.35
CA ALA A 199 -5.22 2.09 -11.51
C ALA A 199 -4.61 1.63 -10.17
N VAL A 200 -4.79 2.40 -9.08
CA VAL A 200 -4.36 1.98 -7.74
C VAL A 200 -5.23 0.85 -7.19
N LYS A 201 -6.55 0.97 -7.39
CA LYS A 201 -7.55 0.00 -6.96
C LYS A 201 -7.34 -1.37 -7.61
N GLU A 202 -6.97 -1.40 -8.90
CA GLU A 202 -6.68 -2.64 -9.63
C GLU A 202 -5.64 -3.50 -8.91
N HIS A 203 -4.63 -2.88 -8.29
CA HIS A 203 -3.57 -3.60 -7.61
C HIS A 203 -3.80 -3.72 -6.09
N THR A 204 -4.43 -2.76 -5.43
CA THR A 204 -4.65 -2.82 -3.97
C THR A 204 -5.88 -3.63 -3.57
N HIS A 205 -6.86 -3.78 -4.48
CA HIS A 205 -8.18 -4.38 -4.24
C HIS A 205 -8.99 -3.70 -3.11
N PHE A 206 -8.55 -2.52 -2.69
CA PHE A 206 -9.14 -1.75 -1.61
C PHE A 206 -9.70 -0.43 -2.15
N PHE A 207 -11.00 -0.23 -1.99
CA PHE A 207 -11.67 0.98 -2.45
C PHE A 207 -12.93 1.22 -1.63
N PRO A 208 -12.86 2.06 -0.58
CA PRO A 208 -14.02 2.43 0.22
C PRO A 208 -15.12 3.07 -0.63
N GLU A 209 -16.38 2.78 -0.30
CA GLU A 209 -17.54 3.38 -0.98
C GLU A 209 -17.53 4.92 -0.88
N THR A 210 -16.97 5.44 0.21
CA THR A 210 -16.83 6.88 0.46
C THR A 210 -15.91 7.59 -0.52
N TRP A 211 -15.10 6.87 -1.32
CA TRP A 211 -14.16 7.43 -2.29
C TRP A 211 -14.75 7.52 -3.69
N ARG A 212 -15.78 6.74 -4.00
CA ARG A 212 -16.42 6.68 -5.32
C ARG A 212 -16.82 8.09 -5.77
N ARG A 213 -16.32 8.53 -6.93
CA ARG A 213 -16.57 9.86 -7.55
C ARG A 213 -16.13 11.07 -6.73
N LEU A 214 -15.31 10.86 -5.70
CA LEU A 214 -14.82 11.90 -4.79
C LEU A 214 -13.29 11.87 -4.69
N CYS A 215 -12.59 11.17 -5.58
CA CYS A 215 -11.13 11.00 -5.49
C CYS A 215 -10.38 12.33 -5.67
N GLY A 216 -11.00 13.35 -6.27
CA GLY A 216 -10.44 14.70 -6.38
C GLY A 216 -10.53 15.53 -5.08
N THR A 217 -11.19 15.05 -4.03
CA THR A 217 -11.40 15.83 -2.80
C THR A 217 -10.22 15.71 -1.82
N LEU A 218 -9.97 16.78 -1.06
CA LEU A 218 -8.92 16.78 -0.02
C LEU A 218 -9.16 15.74 1.08
N ARG A 219 -10.43 15.38 1.34
CA ARG A 219 -10.80 14.34 2.30
C ARG A 219 -10.27 12.97 1.87
N VAL A 220 -10.50 12.57 0.62
CA VAL A 220 -10.02 11.29 0.08
C VAL A 220 -8.50 11.30 -0.01
N ARG A 221 -7.90 12.43 -0.43
CA ARG A 221 -6.44 12.61 -0.37
C ARG A 221 -5.90 12.33 1.03
N ASP A 222 -6.45 12.96 2.08
CA ASP A 222 -5.91 12.81 3.43
C ASP A 222 -6.07 11.38 3.97
N GLU A 223 -7.16 10.70 3.63
CA GLU A 223 -7.37 9.29 3.96
C GLU A 223 -6.38 8.39 3.20
N PHE A 224 -6.20 8.62 1.89
CA PHE A 224 -5.25 7.91 1.06
C PHE A 224 -3.80 8.10 1.54
N LEU A 225 -3.37 9.34 1.78
CA LEU A 225 -2.03 9.66 2.27
C LEU A 225 -1.83 9.21 3.73
N SER A 226 -2.91 8.91 4.47
CA SER A 226 -2.81 8.24 5.77
C SER A 226 -2.50 6.74 5.65
N MET A 227 -2.64 6.14 4.46
CA MET A 227 -2.19 4.78 4.17
C MET A 227 -0.91 4.76 3.34
N PHE A 228 -0.67 5.78 2.52
CA PHE A 228 0.51 5.91 1.65
C PHE A 228 1.43 7.04 2.11
N LYS A 229 2.28 6.75 3.11
CA LYS A 229 3.08 7.73 3.85
C LYS A 229 4.52 7.78 3.35
N TYR A 230 5.25 8.85 3.66
CA TYR A 230 6.70 8.88 3.41
C TYR A 230 7.44 7.87 4.31
N LYS A 231 8.52 7.28 3.81
CA LYS A 231 9.38 6.36 4.59
C LYS A 231 9.83 6.98 5.91
N ALA A 232 10.23 8.27 5.90
CA ALA A 232 10.58 8.99 7.13
C ALA A 232 9.39 9.11 8.11
N GLN A 233 8.18 9.33 7.61
CA GLN A 233 6.97 9.41 8.44
C GLN A 233 6.66 8.06 9.10
N LEU A 234 6.75 6.96 8.34
CA LEU A 234 6.59 5.61 8.88
C LEU A 234 7.62 5.31 9.98
N PHE A 235 8.87 5.72 9.79
CA PHE A 235 9.91 5.56 10.80
C PHE A 235 9.61 6.32 12.11
N PHE A 236 9.14 7.57 12.02
CA PHE A 236 8.71 8.32 13.22
C PHE A 236 7.52 7.66 13.91
N GLU A 237 6.56 7.12 13.14
CA GLU A 237 5.45 6.36 13.71
C GLU A 237 5.94 5.08 14.40
N GLU A 238 6.93 4.37 13.84
CA GLU A 238 7.55 3.20 14.48
C GLU A 238 8.20 3.58 15.82
N ILE A 239 8.95 4.69 15.87
CA ILE A 239 9.52 5.20 17.14
C ILE A 239 8.40 5.46 18.17
N LEU A 240 7.34 6.14 17.76
CA LEU A 240 6.20 6.42 18.65
C LEU A 240 5.54 5.14 19.15
N VAL A 241 5.42 4.12 18.30
CA VAL A 241 4.86 2.84 18.70
C VAL A 241 5.80 2.05 19.61
N VAL A 242 7.12 2.06 19.38
CA VAL A 242 8.09 1.43 20.31
C VAL A 242 8.05 2.09 21.69
N LEU A 243 7.91 3.42 21.74
CA LEU A 243 7.72 4.15 22.99
C LEU A 243 6.39 3.79 23.68
N ALA A 244 5.32 3.62 22.90
CA ALA A 244 3.99 3.26 23.40
C ALA A 244 3.81 1.75 23.67
N ALA A 245 4.67 0.88 23.13
CA ALA A 245 4.51 -0.57 23.14
C ALA A 245 4.41 -1.14 24.57
N PRO A 246 5.23 -0.73 25.56
CA PRO A 246 5.06 -1.19 26.93
C PRO A 246 3.69 -0.85 27.51
N TYR A 247 3.16 0.35 27.23
CA TYR A 247 1.82 0.74 27.69
C TYR A 247 0.73 -0.09 27.01
N VAL A 248 0.82 -0.26 25.69
CA VAL A 248 -0.14 -1.06 24.91
C VAL A 248 -0.13 -2.52 25.40
N LEU A 249 1.04 -3.13 25.55
CA LEU A 249 1.21 -4.53 25.96
C LEU A 249 0.86 -4.77 27.43
N CYS A 250 1.18 -3.85 28.35
CA CYS A 250 0.90 -4.04 29.77
C CYS A 250 -0.55 -3.68 30.16
N TYR A 251 -1.23 -2.81 29.40
CA TYR A 251 -2.56 -2.31 29.79
C TYR A 251 -3.66 -2.60 28.77
N ALA A 252 -3.47 -2.24 27.49
CA ALA A 252 -4.53 -2.39 26.48
C ALA A 252 -4.73 -3.87 26.08
N MET A 253 -3.63 -4.61 25.88
CA MET A 253 -3.66 -6.00 25.43
C MET A 253 -4.27 -6.98 26.45
N PRO A 254 -3.97 -6.90 27.75
CA PRO A 254 -4.59 -7.78 28.75
C PRO A 254 -6.11 -7.58 28.86
N GLN A 255 -6.62 -6.36 28.62
CA GLN A 255 -8.05 -6.08 28.59
C GLN A 255 -8.74 -6.67 27.35
N ALA A 256 -8.01 -6.78 26.24
CA ALA A 256 -8.50 -7.40 25.01
C ALA A 256 -8.36 -8.94 25.00
N ALA A 257 -7.64 -9.53 25.95
CA ALA A 257 -7.31 -10.96 25.96
C ALA A 257 -8.54 -11.87 25.85
N ASP A 258 -9.63 -11.58 26.58
CA ASP A 258 -10.84 -12.39 26.53
C ASP A 258 -11.52 -12.31 25.16
N ARG A 259 -11.51 -11.13 24.52
CA ARG A 259 -12.07 -10.94 23.17
C ARG A 259 -11.25 -11.67 22.12
N ILE A 260 -9.92 -11.65 22.26
CA ILE A 260 -9.00 -12.39 21.37
C ILE A 260 -9.27 -13.90 21.49
N LEU A 261 -9.36 -14.43 22.71
CA LEU A 261 -9.63 -15.86 22.93
C LEU A 261 -11.04 -16.27 22.48
N ALA A 262 -12.05 -15.41 22.69
CA ALA A 262 -13.39 -15.63 22.15
C ALA A 262 -13.36 -15.69 20.62
N PHE A 263 -12.72 -14.71 19.97
CA PHE A 263 -12.56 -14.70 18.51
C PHE A 263 -11.90 -15.98 18.00
N ILE A 264 -10.76 -16.39 18.59
CA ILE A 264 -10.06 -17.62 18.20
C ILE A 264 -10.98 -18.84 18.38
N ARG A 265 -11.70 -18.94 19.50
CA ARG A 265 -12.60 -20.08 19.75
C ARG A 265 -13.74 -20.15 18.73
N ASP A 266 -14.34 -19.01 18.41
CA ASP A 266 -15.56 -18.93 17.62
C ASP A 266 -15.27 -18.99 16.10
N HIS A 267 -14.03 -18.66 15.70
CA HIS A 267 -13.57 -18.60 14.31
C HIS A 267 -12.52 -19.66 13.93
N THR A 268 -12.15 -20.58 14.82
CA THR A 268 -11.26 -21.70 14.46
C THR A 268 -12.09 -22.89 14.00
N VAL A 269 -11.79 -23.40 12.79
CA VAL A 269 -12.37 -24.63 12.25
C VAL A 269 -11.27 -25.67 12.11
N HIS A 270 -11.54 -26.91 12.52
CA HIS A 270 -10.61 -28.03 12.33
C HIS A 270 -10.94 -28.78 11.04
N LYS A 271 -9.98 -28.87 10.11
CA LYS A 271 -10.02 -29.78 8.97
C LYS A 271 -9.00 -30.90 9.16
N ASP A 272 -9.39 -32.14 8.90
CA ASP A 272 -8.56 -33.32 9.17
C ASP A 272 -7.24 -33.34 8.39
N THR A 273 -7.22 -32.75 7.19
CA THR A 273 -6.06 -32.73 6.30
C THR A 273 -5.05 -31.63 6.61
N ILE A 274 -5.49 -30.47 7.12
CA ILE A 274 -4.66 -29.26 7.26
C ILE A 274 -4.41 -28.91 8.73
N GLY A 275 -5.36 -29.23 9.62
CA GLY A 275 -5.30 -28.83 11.02
C GLY A 275 -6.33 -27.75 11.37
N ALA A 276 -6.00 -26.91 12.34
CA ALA A 276 -6.84 -25.79 12.76
C ALA A 276 -6.58 -24.58 11.85
N VAL A 277 -7.64 -24.09 11.22
CA VAL A 277 -7.60 -22.96 10.29
C VAL A 277 -8.61 -21.90 10.70
N CYS A 278 -8.38 -20.67 10.23
CA CYS A 278 -9.32 -19.58 10.42
C CYS A 278 -10.55 -19.78 9.53
N GLY A 279 -11.76 -19.60 10.05
CA GLY A 279 -13.00 -19.80 9.32
C GLY A 279 -13.10 -18.96 8.05
N TYR A 280 -12.64 -17.70 8.08
CA TYR A 280 -12.62 -16.83 6.89
C TYR A 280 -11.75 -17.40 5.75
N SER A 281 -10.69 -18.15 6.07
CA SER A 281 -9.83 -18.78 5.06
C SER A 281 -10.46 -19.97 4.33
N LEU A 282 -11.60 -20.47 4.81
CA LEU A 282 -12.32 -21.58 4.18
C LEU A 282 -13.31 -21.13 3.11
N PHE A 283 -13.47 -19.82 2.91
CA PHE A 283 -14.42 -19.24 1.95
C PHE A 283 -15.87 -19.71 2.19
N ASP A 284 -16.29 -19.76 3.45
CA ASP A 284 -17.67 -20.10 3.83
C ASP A 284 -18.58 -18.87 3.66
N PHE A 285 -19.21 -18.78 2.48
CA PHE A 285 -20.11 -17.67 2.12
C PHE A 285 -21.36 -17.60 2.98
N ARG A 286 -21.84 -18.74 3.52
CA ARG A 286 -23.04 -18.75 4.35
C ARG A 286 -22.82 -18.02 5.67
N LYS A 287 -21.63 -18.19 6.26
CA LYS A 287 -21.30 -17.61 7.57
C LYS A 287 -20.66 -16.23 7.45
N TYR A 288 -19.81 -16.00 6.46
CA TYR A 288 -18.97 -14.78 6.39
C TYR A 288 -19.18 -13.94 5.12
N GLY A 289 -20.04 -14.39 4.21
CA GLY A 289 -20.26 -13.72 2.94
C GLY A 289 -21.09 -12.44 3.08
N ASP A 290 -20.87 -11.51 2.16
CA ASP A 290 -21.65 -10.27 2.02
C ASP A 290 -22.47 -10.32 0.71
N GLU A 291 -23.79 -10.22 0.84
CA GLU A 291 -24.72 -10.28 -0.29
C GLU A 291 -24.49 -9.13 -1.28
N ARG A 292 -24.04 -7.95 -0.80
CA ARG A 292 -23.74 -6.78 -1.65
C ARG A 292 -22.57 -7.04 -2.60
N TYR A 293 -21.72 -8.01 -2.27
CA TYR A 293 -20.58 -8.44 -3.09
C TYR A 293 -20.88 -9.73 -3.87
N GLY A 294 -22.12 -10.22 -3.84
CA GLY A 294 -22.60 -11.34 -4.66
C GLY A 294 -22.60 -12.70 -3.96
N ALA A 295 -22.31 -12.76 -2.66
CA ALA A 295 -22.24 -14.03 -1.93
C ALA A 295 -23.57 -14.81 -1.97
N PRO A 296 -23.54 -16.15 -2.23
CA PRO A 296 -24.74 -16.97 -2.26
C PRO A 296 -25.16 -17.43 -0.86
N ASN A 297 -26.48 -17.48 -0.63
CA ASN A 297 -27.10 -18.12 0.54
C ASN A 297 -26.57 -17.60 1.90
N VAL A 298 -26.35 -16.28 1.99
CA VAL A 298 -25.88 -15.60 3.20
C VAL A 298 -26.91 -15.75 4.31
N ARG A 299 -26.45 -16.11 5.52
CA ARG A 299 -27.32 -16.17 6.70
C ARG A 299 -27.57 -14.79 7.27
N THR A 300 -28.78 -14.55 7.75
CA THR A 300 -29.17 -13.28 8.41
C THR A 300 -28.40 -13.01 9.71
N ASP A 301 -27.84 -14.05 10.35
CA ASP A 301 -26.99 -13.97 11.53
C ASP A 301 -25.48 -14.16 11.23
N GLY A 302 -25.09 -14.03 9.96
CA GLY A 302 -23.69 -14.11 9.52
C GLY A 302 -22.84 -12.94 9.99
N GLU A 303 -21.53 -13.17 10.04
CA GLU A 303 -20.53 -12.13 10.33
C GLU A 303 -19.88 -11.67 9.02
N GLU A 304 -20.47 -10.64 8.39
CA GLU A 304 -19.97 -10.08 7.12
C GLU A 304 -18.54 -9.53 7.25
N THR A 305 -17.72 -9.80 6.23
CA THR A 305 -16.40 -9.17 6.14
C THR A 305 -16.47 -7.74 5.62
N GLU A 306 -15.65 -6.85 6.16
CA GLU A 306 -15.61 -5.46 5.69
C GLU A 306 -15.23 -5.39 4.20
N GLN A 307 -16.00 -4.62 3.43
CA GLN A 307 -15.79 -4.36 1.99
C GLN A 307 -15.65 -5.60 1.11
N GLY A 308 -16.37 -6.69 1.44
CA GLY A 308 -16.40 -7.91 0.64
C GLY A 308 -15.02 -8.58 0.52
N LYS A 309 -14.22 -8.51 1.60
CA LYS A 309 -12.87 -9.06 1.61
C LYS A 309 -12.85 -10.57 1.33
N LEU A 310 -13.86 -11.30 1.81
CA LEU A 310 -14.00 -12.73 1.56
C LEU A 310 -14.15 -13.03 0.07
N GLU A 311 -15.07 -12.33 -0.60
CA GLU A 311 -15.43 -12.51 -2.01
C GLU A 311 -14.25 -12.15 -2.93
N LYS A 312 -13.58 -11.03 -2.64
CA LYS A 312 -12.37 -10.62 -3.36
C LYS A 312 -11.23 -11.63 -3.18
N SER A 313 -11.03 -12.10 -1.95
CA SER A 313 -10.01 -13.12 -1.66
C SER A 313 -10.30 -14.44 -2.37
N PHE A 314 -11.57 -14.85 -2.43
CA PHE A 314 -11.99 -16.04 -3.15
C PHE A 314 -11.69 -15.90 -4.66
N LEU A 315 -12.04 -14.77 -5.26
CA LEU A 315 -11.79 -14.50 -6.67
C LEU A 315 -10.30 -14.48 -6.99
N ASN A 316 -9.49 -13.77 -6.20
CA ASN A 316 -8.03 -13.74 -6.38
C ASN A 316 -7.41 -15.13 -6.20
N PHE A 317 -7.88 -15.91 -5.23
CA PHE A 317 -7.42 -17.28 -5.04
C PHE A 317 -7.74 -18.16 -6.27
N LYS A 318 -8.94 -18.03 -6.84
CA LYS A 318 -9.34 -18.75 -8.06
C LYS A 318 -8.53 -18.31 -9.30
N ILE A 319 -8.24 -17.02 -9.43
CA ILE A 319 -7.40 -16.49 -10.53
C ILE A 319 -5.99 -17.06 -10.45
N ASN A 320 -5.40 -17.11 -9.25
CA ASN A 320 -4.05 -17.65 -9.05
C ASN A 320 -4.00 -19.19 -9.09
N HIS A 321 -5.12 -19.87 -8.87
CA HIS A 321 -5.23 -21.32 -8.89
C HIS A 321 -6.41 -21.81 -9.77
N PRO A 322 -6.27 -21.77 -11.12
CA PRO A 322 -7.37 -22.09 -12.03
C PRO A 322 -7.90 -23.52 -11.89
N GLU A 323 -7.03 -24.49 -11.57
CA GLU A 323 -7.38 -25.91 -11.42
C GLU A 323 -8.10 -26.24 -10.11
N TRP A 324 -8.15 -25.29 -9.16
CA TRP A 324 -8.80 -25.52 -7.88
C TRP A 324 -10.32 -25.63 -8.02
N ASP A 325 -10.91 -26.67 -7.43
CA ASP A 325 -12.36 -26.86 -7.39
C ASP A 325 -13.01 -25.92 -6.36
N CYS A 326 -13.86 -25.03 -6.84
CA CYS A 326 -14.57 -24.00 -6.08
C CYS A 326 -15.70 -24.57 -5.21
N GLY A 327 -16.05 -25.85 -5.38
CA GLY A 327 -17.24 -26.43 -4.76
C GLY A 327 -18.54 -25.81 -5.29
N GLU A 328 -19.69 -26.27 -4.77
CA GLU A 328 -21.00 -25.85 -5.26
C GLU A 328 -21.26 -24.35 -5.03
N GLU A 329 -20.93 -23.85 -3.83
CA GLU A 329 -21.18 -22.45 -3.46
C GLU A 329 -20.28 -21.48 -4.22
N GLY A 330 -18.99 -21.83 -4.37
CA GLY A 330 -18.06 -21.03 -5.14
C GLY A 330 -18.44 -20.98 -6.62
N ASN A 331 -18.95 -22.08 -7.20
CA ASN A 331 -19.46 -22.07 -8.57
C ASN A 331 -20.73 -21.21 -8.70
N GLN A 332 -21.64 -21.25 -7.72
CA GLN A 332 -22.81 -20.36 -7.69
C GLN A 332 -22.39 -18.89 -7.63
N PHE A 333 -21.40 -18.55 -6.80
CA PHE A 333 -20.84 -17.20 -6.71
C PHE A 333 -20.26 -16.72 -8.06
N ILE A 334 -19.41 -17.54 -8.69
CA ILE A 334 -18.80 -17.22 -9.99
C ILE A 334 -19.89 -17.03 -11.06
N ASN A 335 -20.87 -17.91 -11.13
CA ASN A 335 -21.96 -17.80 -12.11
C ASN A 335 -22.78 -16.51 -11.92
N ARG A 336 -23.05 -16.10 -10.68
CA ARG A 336 -23.73 -14.82 -10.41
C ARG A 336 -22.89 -13.64 -10.91
N LEU A 337 -21.58 -13.68 -10.69
CA LEU A 337 -20.68 -12.60 -11.13
C LEU A 337 -20.58 -12.53 -12.66
N VAL A 338 -20.48 -13.68 -13.34
CA VAL A 338 -20.46 -13.75 -14.81
C VAL A 338 -21.77 -13.21 -15.38
N ASN A 339 -22.92 -13.67 -14.88
CA ASN A 339 -24.22 -13.16 -15.33
C ASN A 339 -24.34 -11.65 -15.11
N PHE A 340 -23.90 -11.15 -13.95
CA PHE A 340 -23.91 -9.71 -13.65
C PHE A 340 -23.03 -8.91 -14.61
N GLN A 341 -21.86 -9.46 -14.98
CA GLN A 341 -20.95 -8.84 -15.94
C GLN A 341 -21.53 -8.83 -17.36
N GLU A 342 -22.15 -9.94 -17.79
CA GLU A 342 -22.84 -10.01 -19.08
C GLU A 342 -24.00 -9.01 -19.15
N ASP A 343 -24.81 -8.92 -18.09
CA ASP A 343 -25.92 -7.96 -17.99
C ASP A 343 -25.43 -6.50 -18.10
N HIS A 344 -24.30 -6.16 -17.46
CA HIS A 344 -23.69 -4.83 -17.56
C HIS A 344 -23.19 -4.53 -18.98
N LEU A 345 -22.48 -5.47 -19.60
CA LEU A 345 -22.00 -5.32 -20.98
C LEU A 345 -23.15 -5.12 -21.97
N HIS A 346 -24.25 -5.84 -21.79
CA HIS A 346 -25.45 -5.67 -22.61
C HIS A 346 -26.10 -4.30 -22.41
N HIS A 347 -26.19 -3.80 -21.18
CA HIS A 347 -26.72 -2.45 -20.91
C HIS A 347 -25.84 -1.35 -21.54
N ASP A 348 -24.52 -1.47 -21.44
CA ASP A 348 -23.59 -0.50 -22.03
C ASP A 348 -23.69 -0.49 -23.56
N GLN A 349 -23.79 -1.67 -24.19
CA GLN A 349 -23.99 -1.79 -25.64
C GLN A 349 -25.32 -1.19 -26.10
N GLN A 350 -26.41 -1.41 -25.36
CA GLN A 350 -27.72 -0.82 -25.65
C GLN A 350 -27.67 0.72 -25.57
N GLN A 351 -27.06 1.28 -24.52
CA GLN A 351 -26.91 2.73 -24.38
C GLN A 351 -26.07 3.34 -25.51
N GLN A 352 -25.00 2.67 -25.93
CA GLN A 352 -24.19 3.12 -27.08
C GLN A 352 -24.99 3.07 -28.39
N GLN A 353 -25.80 2.03 -28.59
CA GLN A 353 -26.62 1.88 -29.79
C GLN A 353 -27.73 2.96 -29.83
N GLU A 354 -28.37 3.25 -28.70
CA GLU A 354 -29.35 4.34 -28.57
C GLU A 354 -28.72 5.71 -28.83
N GLN A 355 -27.52 5.97 -28.30
CA GLN A 355 -26.78 7.21 -28.58
C GLN A 355 -26.42 7.33 -30.06
N MET A 356 -25.98 6.25 -30.72
CA MET A 356 -25.67 6.27 -32.16
C MET A 356 -26.91 6.53 -33.02
N VAL A 357 -28.06 5.92 -32.70
CA VAL A 357 -29.34 6.20 -33.39
C VAL A 357 -29.74 7.66 -33.21
N HIS A 358 -29.58 8.23 -32.01
CA HIS A 358 -29.91 9.63 -31.73
C HIS A 358 -28.95 10.63 -32.42
N LEU A 359 -27.67 10.28 -32.61
CA LEU A 359 -26.75 11.09 -33.45
C LEU A 359 -27.10 11.00 -34.94
N GLN A 360 -27.65 9.87 -35.39
CA GLN A 360 -27.97 9.65 -36.80
C GLN A 360 -29.29 10.34 -37.20
N ASP A 361 -30.27 10.45 -36.29
CA ASP A 361 -31.50 11.23 -36.49
C ASP A 361 -31.30 12.75 -36.29
N GLY A 362 -30.25 13.17 -35.56
CA GLY A 362 -29.88 14.59 -35.40
C GLY A 362 -29.16 15.21 -36.62
N GLY A 363 -28.82 14.42 -37.64
CA GLY A 363 -28.07 14.83 -38.83
C GLY A 363 -28.88 15.49 -39.95
N GLY A 364 -30.15 15.85 -39.71
CA GLY A 364 -31.07 16.34 -40.73
C GLY A 364 -31.75 17.67 -40.38
N GLY A 365 -31.01 18.77 -40.27
CA GLY A 365 -31.63 20.10 -40.19
C GLY A 365 -30.65 21.23 -39.83
N GLY A 366 -30.28 22.04 -40.81
CA GLY A 366 -29.34 23.16 -40.65
C GLY A 366 -29.85 24.29 -39.74
N GLY A 367 -28.90 25.04 -39.17
CA GLY A 367 -29.17 26.32 -38.52
C GLY A 367 -28.16 26.68 -37.44
N ALA A 368 -27.22 27.56 -37.78
CA ALA A 368 -26.28 28.18 -36.85
C ALA A 368 -26.99 28.77 -35.61
N ARG A 369 -26.46 28.51 -34.41
CA ARG A 369 -26.40 29.54 -33.36
C ARG A 369 -25.39 29.25 -32.27
N SER A 370 -24.68 30.32 -31.96
CA SER A 370 -23.58 30.50 -31.03
C SER A 370 -23.96 30.21 -29.58
N SER A 371 -22.94 29.73 -28.86
CA SER A 371 -22.73 29.67 -27.41
C SER A 371 -23.42 30.77 -26.58
N VAL A 372 -23.81 30.37 -25.36
CA VAL A 372 -23.65 31.03 -24.05
C VAL A 372 -24.86 30.66 -23.20
N TYR A 373 -24.69 29.99 -22.05
CA TYR A 373 -25.36 30.30 -20.78
C TYR A 373 -24.67 29.61 -19.59
N THR A 374 -23.82 30.39 -18.93
CA THR A 374 -23.88 30.81 -17.52
C THR A 374 -24.32 29.81 -16.44
N ILE A 375 -23.39 29.56 -15.51
CA ILE A 375 -23.60 29.03 -14.15
C ILE A 375 -24.45 29.99 -13.32
N ARG A 376 -25.50 29.50 -12.65
CA ARG A 376 -26.03 30.14 -11.43
C ARG A 376 -26.66 29.13 -10.47
N GLU A 377 -26.23 29.24 -9.21
CA GLU A 377 -26.58 28.45 -8.02
C GLU A 377 -28.07 28.45 -7.67
N GLY A 378 -28.52 27.35 -7.05
CA GLY A 378 -29.77 27.26 -6.30
C GLY A 378 -30.15 25.82 -5.94
N ALA A 379 -29.75 25.37 -4.74
CA ALA A 379 -30.37 24.20 -4.08
C ALA A 379 -31.83 24.56 -3.68
N PRO A 380 -32.79 23.61 -3.62
CA PRO A 380 -32.79 22.57 -2.58
C PRO A 380 -33.28 21.16 -3.01
N ASP A 381 -32.75 20.17 -2.27
CA ASP A 381 -33.30 18.89 -1.80
C ASP A 381 -34.25 18.00 -2.66
N LEU A 382 -33.82 16.73 -2.72
CA LEU A 382 -34.54 15.45 -2.79
C LEU A 382 -34.86 14.81 -4.16
N GLU A 383 -34.42 13.54 -4.21
CA GLU A 383 -34.86 12.39 -5.01
C GLU A 383 -34.38 12.22 -6.46
N ASP A 384 -33.58 11.15 -6.59
CA ASP A 384 -33.45 10.18 -7.68
C ASP A 384 -33.21 10.60 -9.14
N SER A 385 -32.33 9.80 -9.75
CA SER A 385 -32.14 9.55 -11.18
C SER A 385 -31.36 10.56 -12.06
N SER A 386 -30.25 10.02 -12.58
CA SER A 386 -29.72 10.18 -13.95
C SER A 386 -28.72 11.31 -14.31
N SER A 387 -27.68 10.82 -15.01
CA SER A 387 -26.92 11.43 -16.10
C SER A 387 -25.83 12.47 -15.79
N THR A 388 -24.57 12.02 -15.95
CA THR A 388 -23.51 12.79 -16.62
C THR A 388 -22.45 11.79 -17.07
N GLY A 389 -22.34 11.57 -18.38
CA GLY A 389 -21.41 10.60 -18.98
C GLY A 389 -19.98 11.15 -19.07
N PRO A 390 -18.94 10.29 -19.16
CA PRO A 390 -17.60 10.71 -19.49
C PRO A 390 -17.29 10.52 -20.98
N THR A 391 -16.44 11.44 -21.47
CA THR A 391 -15.84 11.49 -22.80
C THR A 391 -14.86 10.35 -23.02
N ILE A 392 -14.94 9.73 -24.19
CA ILE A 392 -14.08 8.64 -24.69
C ILE A 392 -12.69 9.19 -25.03
N VAL A 393 -11.64 8.55 -24.49
CA VAL A 393 -10.29 8.53 -25.09
C VAL A 393 -10.11 7.17 -25.77
N HIS A 394 -9.90 7.17 -27.08
CA HIS A 394 -9.68 5.96 -27.87
C HIS A 394 -8.36 5.27 -27.47
N ALA A 395 -8.43 3.97 -27.16
CA ALA A 395 -7.28 3.07 -27.19
C ALA A 395 -6.96 2.68 -28.65
N PRO A 396 -5.67 2.55 -29.05
CA PRO A 396 -5.32 2.00 -30.36
C PRO A 396 -5.59 0.47 -30.40
N PRO A 397 -5.78 -0.13 -31.59
CA PRO A 397 -6.08 -1.56 -31.70
C PRO A 397 -4.89 -2.43 -31.32
N LEU A 398 -5.16 -3.54 -30.65
CA LEU A 398 -4.20 -4.63 -30.39
C LEU A 398 -3.84 -5.31 -31.73
N GLU A 399 -2.56 -5.28 -32.10
CA GLU A 399 -2.01 -6.17 -33.14
C GLU A 399 -1.95 -7.60 -32.62
N GLU A 400 -2.46 -8.55 -33.41
CA GLU A 400 -2.33 -9.99 -33.15
C GLU A 400 -0.85 -10.43 -33.22
N PRO A 401 -0.39 -11.32 -32.33
CA PRO A 401 0.94 -11.92 -32.47
C PRO A 401 0.99 -12.89 -33.66
N PRO A 402 2.06 -12.90 -34.47
CA PRO A 402 2.16 -13.78 -35.63
C PRO A 402 2.27 -15.26 -35.22
N ALA A 403 1.61 -16.12 -36.00
CA ALA A 403 1.58 -17.56 -35.84
C ALA A 403 2.97 -18.22 -35.96
N VAL A 404 3.25 -19.15 -35.04
CA VAL A 404 4.46 -19.99 -35.05
C VAL A 404 4.30 -21.10 -36.11
N PRO A 405 5.21 -21.25 -37.09
CA PRO A 405 5.16 -22.34 -38.05
C PRO A 405 5.62 -23.68 -37.44
N PRO A 406 5.12 -24.83 -37.93
CA PRO A 406 5.39 -26.15 -37.35
C PRO A 406 6.82 -26.62 -37.60
N PRO A 407 7.35 -27.54 -36.76
CA PRO A 407 8.74 -28.00 -36.84
C PRO A 407 8.96 -28.97 -38.02
N PRO A 408 10.09 -28.89 -38.74
CA PRO A 408 10.47 -29.89 -39.73
C PRO A 408 11.14 -31.13 -39.09
N SER A 409 10.94 -32.26 -39.76
CA SER A 409 11.36 -33.63 -39.42
C SER A 409 12.88 -33.85 -39.39
N SER A 410 13.29 -34.87 -38.63
CA SER A 410 14.63 -35.30 -38.25
C SER A 410 15.61 -35.76 -39.35
N GLY A 411 16.88 -35.33 -39.21
CA GLY A 411 18.13 -36.11 -39.42
C GLY A 411 19.05 -35.67 -40.58
N PRO A 412 20.37 -35.98 -40.57
CA PRO A 412 21.32 -36.25 -39.46
C PRO A 412 22.63 -35.39 -39.51
N GLU A 413 23.39 -35.45 -38.40
CA GLU A 413 24.86 -35.27 -38.20
C GLU A 413 25.69 -34.24 -39.02
N GLN A 414 26.37 -33.29 -38.33
CA GLN A 414 27.85 -33.23 -38.23
C GLN A 414 28.40 -31.95 -37.55
N SER A 415 29.26 -32.18 -36.55
CA SER A 415 30.51 -31.50 -36.13
C SER A 415 30.75 -29.98 -36.20
N ASP A 416 31.42 -29.52 -35.13
CA ASP A 416 32.44 -28.45 -35.02
C ASP A 416 32.08 -27.09 -34.39
N ALA A 417 32.50 -26.96 -33.12
CA ALA A 417 33.51 -26.05 -32.59
C ALA A 417 33.42 -24.50 -32.72
N HIS A 418 33.75 -23.89 -31.57
CA HIS A 418 34.42 -22.60 -31.32
C HIS A 418 33.62 -21.33 -30.93
N LEU A 419 33.86 -20.97 -29.65
CA LEU A 419 34.30 -19.69 -29.07
C LEU A 419 33.52 -18.39 -29.35
N GLY A 420 33.18 -17.67 -28.26
CA GLY A 420 32.98 -16.21 -28.32
C GLY A 420 32.18 -15.62 -27.15
N THR A 421 32.90 -14.95 -26.25
CA THR A 421 32.44 -14.14 -25.11
C THR A 421 31.55 -12.95 -25.49
N ASP A 422 30.47 -12.71 -24.75
CA ASP A 422 30.19 -11.47 -23.97
C ASP A 422 28.69 -11.39 -23.61
N GLY A 423 28.38 -11.08 -22.34
CA GLY A 423 27.00 -10.90 -21.88
C GLY A 423 26.88 -10.80 -20.37
N GLY A 424 27.08 -9.59 -19.83
CA GLY A 424 26.74 -9.28 -18.44
C GLY A 424 25.22 -9.31 -18.21
N PRO A 425 24.74 -9.61 -16.98
CA PRO A 425 23.31 -9.72 -16.71
C PRO A 425 22.66 -8.33 -16.55
N PRO A 426 21.36 -8.19 -16.90
CA PRO A 426 20.63 -6.94 -16.73
C PRO A 426 20.33 -6.66 -15.25
N GLN A 427 20.47 -5.39 -14.88
CA GLN A 427 20.21 -4.86 -13.55
C GLN A 427 18.71 -4.86 -13.23
N SER A 428 18.30 -5.66 -12.25
CA SER A 428 17.02 -5.55 -11.56
C SER A 428 17.27 -5.14 -10.10
N ALA A 429 17.46 -3.84 -9.90
CA ALA A 429 17.71 -3.25 -8.57
C ALA A 429 16.75 -2.09 -8.32
N SER A 430 15.59 -2.38 -7.72
CA SER A 430 14.83 -1.37 -6.94
C SER A 430 13.77 -1.93 -5.98
N ALA A 431 13.58 -3.26 -5.86
CA ALA A 431 12.55 -3.82 -4.97
C ALA A 431 13.09 -4.58 -3.74
N ARG A 432 14.42 -4.65 -3.55
CA ARG A 432 15.03 -5.42 -2.45
C ARG A 432 15.11 -4.69 -1.10
N GLY A 433 14.99 -3.36 -1.07
CA GLY A 433 15.23 -2.58 0.15
C GLY A 433 14.10 -2.62 1.20
N GLY A 434 12.89 -3.07 0.84
CA GLY A 434 11.78 -3.17 1.79
C GLY A 434 11.83 -4.42 2.69
N HIS A 435 12.44 -5.50 2.18
CA HIS A 435 12.54 -6.79 2.88
C HIS A 435 13.70 -6.85 3.87
N GLU A 436 14.80 -6.14 3.61
CA GLU A 436 15.96 -6.09 4.51
C GLU A 436 15.69 -5.32 5.81
N VAL A 437 14.75 -4.37 5.80
CA VAL A 437 14.30 -3.63 7.00
C VAL A 437 13.53 -4.54 7.93
N ALA A 438 12.57 -5.31 7.39
CA ALA A 438 11.82 -6.30 8.14
C ALA A 438 12.72 -7.43 8.67
N ALA A 439 13.66 -7.94 7.86
CA ALA A 439 14.56 -9.02 8.27
C ALA A 439 15.56 -8.62 9.37
N ALA A 440 16.03 -7.36 9.38
CA ALA A 440 16.93 -6.85 10.42
C ALA A 440 16.19 -6.53 11.73
N GLU A 441 14.95 -6.05 11.64
CA GLU A 441 14.06 -5.83 12.79
C GLU A 441 13.59 -7.16 13.39
N ASP A 442 13.28 -8.15 12.56
CA ASP A 442 13.02 -9.54 12.96
C ASP A 442 14.25 -10.12 13.66
N SER A 443 15.46 -9.84 13.19
CA SER A 443 16.69 -10.30 13.84
C SER A 443 16.94 -9.62 15.19
N ALA A 444 16.59 -8.34 15.36
CA ALA A 444 16.77 -7.63 16.62
C ALA A 444 15.70 -8.00 17.66
N ALA A 445 14.44 -8.17 17.23
CA ALA A 445 13.36 -8.67 18.08
C ALA A 445 13.57 -10.16 18.42
N ALA A 446 14.02 -10.99 17.47
CA ALA A 446 14.40 -12.37 17.72
C ALA A 446 15.66 -12.47 18.62
N ALA A 447 16.63 -11.56 18.50
CA ALA A 447 17.78 -11.51 19.41
C ALA A 447 17.38 -11.10 20.83
N ALA A 448 16.47 -10.13 20.98
CA ALA A 448 15.92 -9.75 22.28
C ALA A 448 15.07 -10.87 22.90
N ALA A 449 14.36 -11.65 22.08
CA ALA A 449 13.61 -12.83 22.52
C ALA A 449 14.50 -14.02 22.85
N ALA A 450 15.58 -14.25 22.10
CA ALA A 450 16.59 -15.26 22.41
C ALA A 450 17.30 -14.93 23.74
N ALA A 451 17.50 -13.65 24.04
CA ALA A 451 17.99 -13.18 25.34
C ALA A 451 16.93 -13.25 26.46
N ALA A 452 15.64 -13.33 26.14
CA ALA A 452 14.56 -13.51 27.11
C ALA A 452 14.16 -15.00 27.33
N ALA A 453 14.55 -15.88 26.40
CA ALA A 453 14.32 -17.33 26.47
C ALA A 453 15.52 -18.09 27.06
N ALA A 454 16.71 -17.50 27.08
CA ALA A 454 17.89 -17.94 27.82
C ALA A 454 17.87 -17.35 29.24
#